data_AF-A0A1C3KAV1-F1
#
_entry.id   AF-A0A1C3KAV1-F1
#
_cell.length_a   1.000
_cell.length_b   1.000
_cell.length_c   1.000
_cell.angle_alpha   90.00
_cell.angle_beta   90.00
_cell.angle_gamma   90.00
#
_symmetry.space_group_name_H-M   'P 1'
#
loop_
_entity.id
_entity.type
_entity.pdbx_description
1 polymer ?
#
loop_
_entity_poly.entity_id
_entity_poly.type
_entity_poly.pdbx_seq_one_letter_code
_entity_poly.pdbx_strand_id
1 'polypeptide(L)'
;MAQNSWYVKKSKALRTNKLEKIINKFNEEYHHLMYIPKFKSIRSTLLGIFDNSDLIIEKKTFNIVSISCIAQIPPQSLNNAKDGISIYLSKFMLKVNHDVEGFSLCFTDIKLKEKEPKIISGDSSVMFLKISFKLLNLVLKENSRIKVKINKIEPSKIYLNFFHIIEATYFEEMLKYFRYDHKSNTFRRDNKIYSINDVMNFTIKNVTSSDTGSNVKLIGHI
;
A
#
# COMPACT_ATOMS: atom_id res chain seq x y z
N MET A 1 -9.84 -6.98 -16.30
CA MET A 1 -10.92 -7.42 -15.38
C MET A 1 -11.43 -6.17 -14.67
N ALA A 2 -12.70 -5.81 -14.85
CA ALA A 2 -13.30 -4.68 -14.15
C ALA A 2 -13.34 -4.96 -12.64
N GLN A 3 -12.92 -3.99 -11.83
CA GLN A 3 -13.10 -4.03 -10.38
C GLN A 3 -14.57 -3.74 -10.08
N ASN A 4 -15.23 -4.64 -9.36
CA ASN A 4 -16.52 -4.30 -8.73
C ASN A 4 -16.23 -3.28 -7.62
N SER A 5 -16.99 -2.19 -7.57
CA SER A 5 -16.78 -1.10 -6.60
C SER A 5 -16.72 -1.61 -5.17
N TRP A 6 -15.76 -1.11 -4.40
CA TRP A 6 -15.63 -1.42 -2.99
C TRP A 6 -16.45 -0.44 -2.16
N TYR A 7 -17.40 -0.97 -1.41
CA TYR A 7 -18.19 -0.15 -0.49
C TYR A 7 -17.49 -0.06 0.88
N VAL A 8 -17.00 1.13 1.21
CA VAL A 8 -16.37 1.42 2.49
C VAL A 8 -17.44 1.55 3.58
N LYS A 9 -17.49 0.57 4.49
CA LYS A 9 -18.40 0.60 5.64
C LYS A 9 -17.86 1.46 6.78
N LYS A 10 -16.54 1.44 6.96
CA LYS A 10 -15.86 2.13 8.07
C LYS A 10 -14.39 2.29 7.77
N SER A 11 -13.83 3.45 8.06
CA SER A 11 -12.38 3.67 8.09
C SER A 11 -11.95 4.10 9.49
N LYS A 12 -10.83 3.56 9.97
CA LYS A 12 -10.24 3.95 11.27
C LYS A 12 -8.74 4.05 11.16
N ALA A 13 -8.18 5.14 11.69
CA ALA A 13 -6.74 5.27 11.89
C ALA A 13 -6.20 4.11 12.75
N LEU A 14 -5.11 3.51 12.28
CA LEU A 14 -4.41 2.44 12.97
C LEU A 14 -3.26 3.03 13.78
N ARG A 15 -3.19 2.65 15.05
CA ARG A 15 -2.02 2.94 15.89
C ARG A 15 -0.89 1.99 15.51
N THR A 16 0.35 2.49 15.53
CA THR A 16 1.54 1.72 15.13
C THR A 16 1.67 0.41 15.88
N ASN A 17 1.41 0.40 17.19
CA ASN A 17 1.46 -0.80 18.02
C ASN A 17 0.44 -1.89 17.67
N LYS A 18 -0.52 -1.60 16.78
CA LYS A 18 -1.49 -2.59 16.27
C LYS A 18 -1.11 -3.11 14.88
N LEU A 19 -0.09 -2.54 14.22
CA LEU A 19 0.35 -2.94 12.90
C LEU A 19 0.84 -4.39 12.91
N GLU A 20 1.70 -4.74 13.86
CA GLU A 20 2.25 -6.09 14.02
C GLU A 20 1.14 -7.15 14.12
N LYS A 21 0.10 -6.89 14.91
CA LYS A 21 -1.05 -7.81 15.06
C LYS A 21 -1.75 -8.10 13.72
N ILE A 22 -1.80 -7.11 12.84
CA ILE A 22 -2.45 -7.25 11.52
C ILE A 22 -1.55 -7.98 10.54
N ILE A 23 -0.23 -7.72 10.60
CA ILE A 23 0.77 -8.46 9.81
C ILE A 23 0.78 -9.94 10.22
N ASN A 24 0.82 -10.23 11.52
CA ASN A 24 0.81 -11.61 12.03
C ASN A 24 -0.48 -12.32 11.63
N LYS A 25 -1.63 -11.64 11.77
CA LYS A 25 -2.91 -12.18 11.33
C LYS A 25 -2.93 -12.50 9.83
N PHE A 26 -2.40 -11.62 8.97
CA PHE A 26 -2.28 -11.92 7.54
C PHE A 26 -1.40 -13.14 7.29
N ASN A 27 -0.25 -13.23 7.98
CA ASN A 27 0.67 -14.35 7.83
C ASN A 27 0.05 -15.68 8.28
N GLU A 28 -0.71 -15.68 9.37
CA GLU A 28 -1.43 -16.84 9.88
C GLU A 28 -2.58 -17.26 8.94
N GLU A 29 -3.46 -16.32 8.58
CA GLU A 29 -4.64 -16.59 7.74
C GLU A 29 -4.28 -17.11 6.34
N TYR A 30 -3.12 -16.72 5.81
CA TYR A 30 -2.73 -17.00 4.42
C TYR A 30 -1.40 -17.75 4.30
N HIS A 31 -0.93 -18.39 5.37
CA HIS A 31 0.32 -19.17 5.35
C HIS A 31 0.30 -20.22 4.23
N HIS A 32 -0.81 -20.93 4.07
CA HIS A 32 -1.00 -21.97 3.05
C HIS A 32 -1.00 -21.42 1.62
N LEU A 33 -1.22 -20.12 1.40
CA LEU A 33 -1.17 -19.47 0.10
C LEU A 33 0.21 -18.85 -0.21
N MET A 34 1.17 -18.96 0.71
CA MET A 34 2.50 -18.36 0.53
C MET A 34 3.32 -19.01 -0.60
N TYR A 35 2.89 -20.13 -1.19
CA TYR A 35 3.52 -20.64 -2.42
C TYR A 35 3.22 -19.73 -3.62
N ILE A 36 2.12 -18.96 -3.59
CA ILE A 36 1.73 -18.02 -4.63
C ILE A 36 2.61 -16.76 -4.54
N PRO A 37 3.32 -16.35 -5.63
CA PRO A 37 4.24 -15.21 -5.60
C PRO A 37 3.63 -13.90 -5.10
N LYS A 38 2.35 -13.65 -5.41
CA LYS A 38 1.67 -12.43 -4.97
C LYS A 38 1.54 -12.34 -3.45
N PHE A 39 1.26 -13.44 -2.75
CA PHE A 39 1.19 -13.49 -1.29
C PHE A 39 2.58 -13.30 -0.66
N LYS A 40 3.62 -13.91 -1.24
CA LYS A 40 5.01 -13.66 -0.83
C LYS A 40 5.37 -12.18 -0.93
N SER A 41 5.05 -11.54 -2.07
CA SER A 41 5.32 -10.12 -2.29
C SER A 41 4.60 -9.21 -1.29
N ILE A 42 3.32 -9.51 -0.97
CA ILE A 42 2.59 -8.78 0.07
C ILE A 42 3.29 -8.95 1.42
N ARG A 43 3.63 -10.18 1.81
CA ARG A 43 4.33 -10.45 3.08
C ARG A 43 5.67 -9.73 3.16
N SER A 44 6.51 -9.81 2.13
CA SER A 44 7.79 -9.10 2.07
C SER A 44 7.60 -7.58 2.21
N THR A 45 6.56 -7.03 1.58
CA THR A 45 6.23 -5.60 1.71
C THR A 45 5.84 -5.24 3.14
N LEU A 46 4.99 -6.05 3.79
CA LEU A 46 4.58 -5.83 5.18
C LEU A 46 5.77 -5.88 6.15
N LEU A 47 6.69 -6.84 5.95
CA LEU A 47 7.93 -6.93 6.73
C LEU A 47 8.83 -5.71 6.50
N GLY A 48 9.02 -5.29 5.25
CA GLY A 48 9.80 -4.08 4.93
C GLY A 48 9.21 -2.82 5.57
N ILE A 49 7.88 -2.70 5.65
CA ILE A 49 7.22 -1.62 6.38
C ILE A 49 7.53 -1.69 7.89
N PHE A 50 7.48 -2.88 8.47
CA PHE A 50 7.75 -3.09 9.89
C PHE A 50 9.20 -2.78 10.26
N ASP A 51 10.14 -3.20 9.42
CA ASP A 51 11.58 -2.94 9.58
C ASP A 51 11.93 -1.44 9.45
N ASN A 52 11.07 -0.65 8.80
CA ASN A 52 11.20 0.80 8.64
C ASN A 52 10.15 1.55 9.48
N SER A 53 9.83 1.01 10.67
CA SER A 53 8.80 1.57 11.56
C SER A 53 9.09 2.99 12.07
N ASP A 54 10.33 3.45 11.99
CA ASP A 54 10.77 4.82 12.27
C ASP A 54 10.16 5.87 11.33
N LEU A 55 9.74 5.44 10.13
CA LEU A 55 9.02 6.27 9.16
C LEU A 55 7.53 6.44 9.48
N ILE A 56 7.01 5.70 10.46
CA ILE A 56 5.59 5.75 10.83
C ILE A 56 5.31 7.01 11.64
N ILE A 57 4.29 7.77 11.21
CA ILE A 57 3.72 8.89 11.95
C ILE A 57 2.40 8.40 12.54
N GLU A 58 2.38 8.24 13.87
CA GLU A 58 1.27 7.62 14.58
C GLU A 58 -0.09 8.22 14.19
N LYS A 59 -1.09 7.36 13.95
CA LYS A 59 -2.47 7.70 13.55
C LYS A 59 -2.62 8.41 12.20
N LYS A 60 -1.53 8.67 11.46
CA LYS A 60 -1.58 9.30 10.12
C LYS A 60 -1.18 8.35 9.00
N THR A 61 -0.31 7.38 9.27
CA THR A 61 0.26 6.52 8.22
C THR A 61 -0.69 5.44 7.72
N PHE A 62 -1.44 4.78 8.61
CA PHE A 62 -2.24 3.61 8.24
C PHE A 62 -3.68 3.74 8.68
N ASN A 63 -4.58 3.19 7.86
CA ASN A 63 -5.99 2.99 8.17
C ASN A 63 -6.35 1.52 8.07
N ILE A 64 -7.30 1.08 8.91
CA ILE A 64 -8.06 -0.14 8.70
C ILE A 64 -9.43 0.22 8.16
N VAL A 65 -9.68 -0.27 6.96
CA VAL A 65 -10.92 -0.03 6.22
C VAL A 65 -11.74 -1.30 6.21
N SER A 66 -12.97 -1.25 6.73
CA SER A 66 -13.93 -2.34 6.62
C SER A 66 -14.68 -2.20 5.30
N ILE A 67 -14.57 -3.20 4.44
CA ILE A 67 -15.05 -3.15 3.06
C ILE A 67 -16.15 -4.20 2.86
N SER A 68 -17.10 -3.90 2.01
CA SER A 68 -18.02 -4.86 1.42
C SER A 68 -17.97 -4.74 -0.09
N CYS A 69 -17.90 -5.85 -0.80
CA CYS A 69 -17.94 -5.84 -2.26
C CYS A 69 -18.51 -7.15 -2.77
N ILE A 70 -18.64 -7.23 -4.09
CA ILE A 70 -18.97 -8.46 -4.81
C ILE A 70 -17.66 -8.96 -5.43
N ALA A 71 -17.19 -10.12 -4.97
CA ALA A 71 -16.00 -10.77 -5.52
C ALA A 71 -16.39 -11.66 -6.70
N GLN A 72 -15.52 -11.69 -7.70
CA GLN A 72 -15.61 -12.61 -8.84
C GLN A 72 -14.72 -13.82 -8.56
N ILE A 73 -15.29 -15.01 -8.62
CA ILE A 73 -14.57 -16.27 -8.45
C ILE A 73 -14.78 -17.20 -9.64
N PRO A 74 -13.75 -17.96 -10.07
CA PRO A 74 -13.93 -18.99 -11.07
C PRO A 74 -14.65 -20.21 -10.46
N PRO A 75 -15.41 -20.99 -11.26
CA PRO A 75 -16.14 -22.17 -10.79
C PRO A 75 -15.27 -23.20 -10.09
N GLN A 76 -14.02 -23.38 -10.55
CA GLN A 76 -13.07 -24.30 -9.93
C GLN A 76 -12.73 -23.95 -8.47
N SER A 77 -13.01 -22.72 -8.03
CA SER A 77 -12.79 -22.29 -6.64
C SER A 77 -14.01 -22.51 -5.75
N LEU A 78 -15.11 -23.11 -6.23
CA LEU A 78 -16.31 -23.34 -5.41
C LEU A 78 -16.06 -24.18 -4.16
N ASN A 79 -15.31 -25.28 -4.32
CA ASN A 79 -14.97 -26.18 -3.21
C ASN A 79 -14.09 -25.48 -2.15
N ASN A 80 -13.43 -24.38 -2.52
CA ASN A 80 -12.64 -23.56 -1.61
C ASN A 80 -12.81 -22.06 -1.93
N ALA A 81 -14.02 -21.57 -1.74
CA ALA A 81 -14.40 -20.21 -2.12
C ALA A 81 -13.54 -19.15 -1.40
N LYS A 82 -13.14 -19.41 -0.15
CA LYS A 82 -12.28 -18.49 0.61
C LYS A 82 -10.93 -18.28 -0.05
N ASP A 83 -10.27 -19.34 -0.52
CA ASP A 83 -8.98 -19.19 -1.21
C ASP A 83 -9.16 -18.54 -2.59
N GLY A 84 -10.23 -18.89 -3.32
CA GLY A 84 -10.59 -18.21 -4.57
C GLY A 84 -10.78 -16.71 -4.39
N ILE A 85 -11.50 -16.30 -3.33
CA ILE A 85 -11.68 -14.89 -2.95
C ILE A 85 -10.36 -14.26 -2.54
N SER A 86 -9.52 -14.97 -1.79
CA SER A 86 -8.23 -14.45 -1.35
C SER A 86 -7.30 -14.18 -2.54
N ILE A 87 -7.27 -15.10 -3.52
CA ILE A 87 -6.56 -14.92 -4.78
C ILE A 87 -7.14 -13.72 -5.56
N TYR A 88 -8.47 -13.61 -5.65
CA TYR A 88 -9.13 -12.46 -6.26
C TYR A 88 -8.71 -11.14 -5.60
N LEU A 89 -8.80 -11.04 -4.27
CA LEU A 89 -8.45 -9.84 -3.51
C LEU A 89 -6.96 -9.49 -3.61
N SER A 90 -6.08 -10.49 -3.67
CA SER A 90 -4.63 -10.27 -3.81
C SER A 90 -4.25 -9.45 -5.04
N LYS A 91 -5.06 -9.50 -6.12
CA LYS A 91 -4.84 -8.73 -7.36
C LYS A 91 -4.92 -7.21 -7.17
N PHE A 92 -5.59 -6.76 -6.12
CA PHE A 92 -5.77 -5.35 -5.75
C PHE A 92 -4.78 -4.87 -4.69
N MET A 93 -3.97 -5.78 -4.13
CA MET A 93 -2.95 -5.40 -3.14
C MET A 93 -1.70 -4.85 -3.82
N LEU A 94 -0.97 -4.03 -3.07
CA LEU A 94 0.20 -3.26 -3.50
C LEU A 94 -0.11 -2.32 -4.67
N LYS A 95 -1.29 -1.68 -4.60
CA LYS A 95 -1.80 -0.76 -5.60
C LYS A 95 -2.58 0.38 -4.93
N VAL A 96 -2.58 1.55 -5.57
CA VAL A 96 -3.53 2.62 -5.25
C VAL A 96 -4.94 2.12 -5.55
N ASN A 97 -5.86 2.40 -4.63
CA ASN A 97 -7.27 2.14 -4.81
C ASN A 97 -8.06 3.40 -4.44
N HIS A 98 -8.78 3.93 -5.43
CA HIS A 98 -9.53 5.17 -5.32
C HIS A 98 -10.74 5.05 -4.38
N ASP A 99 -11.34 3.86 -4.25
CA ASP A 99 -12.47 3.62 -3.34
C ASP A 99 -12.09 3.80 -1.86
N VAL A 100 -10.79 3.72 -1.53
CA VAL A 100 -10.26 3.79 -0.16
C VAL A 100 -9.23 4.91 0.05
N GLU A 101 -9.08 5.82 -0.93
CA GLU A 101 -8.13 6.96 -0.91
C GLU A 101 -6.74 6.58 -0.38
N GLY A 102 -6.13 5.51 -0.91
CA GLY A 102 -4.79 5.11 -0.48
C GLY A 102 -4.21 3.89 -1.18
N PHE A 103 -3.09 3.42 -0.65
CA PHE A 103 -2.37 2.25 -1.16
C PHE A 103 -2.71 0.99 -0.36
N SER A 104 -3.37 0.06 -1.03
CA SER A 104 -3.85 -1.20 -0.43
C SER A 104 -2.66 -2.12 -0.12
N LEU A 105 -2.42 -2.45 1.15
CA LEU A 105 -1.29 -3.28 1.56
C LEU A 105 -1.66 -4.76 1.66
N CYS A 106 -2.63 -5.07 2.51
CA CYS A 106 -3.12 -6.43 2.71
C CYS A 106 -4.58 -6.43 3.17
N PHE A 107 -5.19 -7.60 3.21
CA PHE A 107 -6.55 -7.80 3.71
C PHE A 107 -6.59 -8.94 4.74
N THR A 108 -7.57 -8.93 5.62
CA THR A 108 -7.83 -9.99 6.62
C THR A 108 -9.33 -10.12 6.86
N ASP A 109 -9.75 -11.10 7.67
CA ASP A 109 -11.13 -11.20 8.15
C ASP A 109 -12.18 -11.33 7.02
N ILE A 110 -11.88 -12.11 5.97
CA ILE A 110 -12.85 -12.37 4.89
C ILE A 110 -14.07 -13.10 5.46
N LYS A 111 -15.26 -12.52 5.24
CA LYS A 111 -16.57 -13.09 5.58
C LYS A 111 -17.45 -13.14 4.35
N LEU A 112 -17.97 -14.32 4.04
CA LEU A 112 -19.04 -14.50 3.08
C LEU A 112 -20.33 -13.90 3.63
N LYS A 113 -21.07 -13.17 2.80
CA LYS A 113 -22.38 -12.59 3.14
C LYS A 113 -23.55 -13.40 2.57
N GLU A 114 -23.25 -14.33 1.68
CA GLU A 114 -24.20 -15.20 1.02
C GLU A 114 -23.65 -16.63 1.09
N LYS A 115 -24.54 -17.63 1.15
CA LYS A 115 -24.16 -19.05 1.19
C LYS A 115 -23.75 -19.57 -0.18
N GLU A 116 -24.40 -19.07 -1.22
CA GLU A 116 -24.24 -19.57 -2.59
C GLU A 116 -23.79 -18.44 -3.54
N PRO A 117 -22.88 -18.73 -4.48
CA PRO A 117 -22.51 -17.81 -5.53
C PRO A 117 -23.65 -17.62 -6.53
N LYS A 118 -23.73 -16.42 -7.09
CA LYS A 118 -24.66 -16.08 -8.17
C LYS A 118 -23.95 -16.11 -9.51
N ILE A 119 -24.62 -16.66 -10.51
CA ILE A 119 -24.23 -16.54 -11.93
C ILE A 119 -25.00 -15.36 -12.52
N ILE A 120 -24.31 -14.47 -13.23
CA ILE A 120 -24.93 -13.31 -13.87
C ILE A 120 -25.02 -13.58 -15.37
N SER A 121 -26.16 -13.25 -15.97
CA SER A 121 -26.38 -13.35 -17.43
C SER A 121 -26.13 -14.74 -18.05
N GLY A 122 -26.26 -15.81 -17.27
CA GLY A 122 -26.07 -17.18 -17.74
C GLY A 122 -24.62 -17.60 -18.00
N ASP A 123 -23.63 -16.72 -17.74
CA ASP A 123 -22.21 -17.05 -17.91
C ASP A 123 -21.69 -17.84 -16.72
N SER A 124 -21.68 -19.17 -16.85
CA SER A 124 -21.18 -20.07 -15.81
C SER A 124 -19.67 -20.02 -15.62
N SER A 125 -18.91 -19.28 -16.44
CA SER A 125 -17.46 -19.15 -16.31
C SER A 125 -17.03 -18.21 -15.18
N VAL A 126 -17.94 -17.35 -14.69
CA VAL A 126 -17.68 -16.44 -13.57
C VAL A 126 -18.84 -16.43 -12.59
N MET A 127 -18.51 -16.60 -11.32
CA MET A 127 -19.46 -16.60 -10.22
C MET A 127 -19.20 -15.40 -9.30
N PHE A 128 -20.26 -14.89 -8.69
CA PHE A 128 -20.25 -13.67 -7.90
C PHE A 128 -20.66 -13.96 -6.46
N LEU A 129 -19.87 -13.50 -5.50
CA LEU A 129 -20.16 -13.64 -4.07
C LEU A 129 -20.08 -12.29 -3.37
N LYS A 130 -21.11 -11.95 -2.60
CA LYS A 130 -21.03 -10.82 -1.69
C LYS A 130 -20.14 -11.16 -0.50
N ILE A 131 -19.14 -10.32 -0.26
CA ILE A 131 -18.17 -10.50 0.82
C ILE A 131 -18.01 -9.22 1.66
N SER A 132 -17.39 -9.39 2.83
CA SER A 132 -16.76 -8.29 3.55
C SER A 132 -15.41 -8.70 4.08
N PHE A 133 -14.48 -7.74 4.19
CA PHE A 133 -13.14 -7.96 4.72
C PHE A 133 -12.61 -6.67 5.36
N LYS A 134 -11.47 -6.77 6.04
CA LYS A 134 -10.71 -5.61 6.51
C LYS A 134 -9.49 -5.41 5.63
N LEU A 135 -9.28 -4.18 5.19
CA LEU A 135 -8.12 -3.77 4.41
C LEU A 135 -7.17 -2.96 5.30
N LEU A 136 -5.89 -3.31 5.29
CA LEU A 136 -4.81 -2.43 5.73
C LEU A 136 -4.45 -1.50 4.57
N ASN A 137 -4.68 -0.21 4.77
CA ASN A 137 -4.45 0.83 3.79
C ASN A 137 -3.33 1.76 4.27
N LEU A 138 -2.35 2.03 3.42
CA LEU A 138 -1.36 3.09 3.62
C LEU A 138 -1.95 4.40 3.09
N VAL A 139 -2.04 5.41 3.95
CA VAL A 139 -2.66 6.69 3.64
C VAL A 139 -1.68 7.54 2.82
N LEU A 140 -2.03 7.80 1.56
CA LEU A 140 -1.29 8.64 0.64
C LEU A 140 -2.22 9.76 0.17
N LYS A 141 -2.25 10.86 0.90
CA LYS A 141 -3.14 12.00 0.62
C LYS A 141 -2.34 13.28 0.49
N GLU A 142 -2.73 14.12 -0.45
CA GLU A 142 -2.16 15.46 -0.61
C GLU A 142 -2.19 16.25 0.70
N ASN A 143 -1.16 17.07 0.90
CA ASN A 143 -0.87 17.84 2.10
C ASN A 143 -0.65 17.01 3.38
N SER A 144 -0.60 15.68 3.27
CA SER A 144 -0.20 14.82 4.39
C SER A 144 1.31 14.90 4.59
N ARG A 145 1.70 15.00 5.86
CA ARG A 145 3.10 14.86 6.28
C ARG A 145 3.41 13.39 6.49
N ILE A 146 4.51 12.93 5.90
CA ILE A 146 5.09 11.60 6.07
C ILE A 146 6.58 11.73 6.40
N LYS A 147 7.21 10.62 6.80
CA LYS A 147 8.67 10.53 6.87
C LYS A 147 9.18 9.67 5.72
N VAL A 148 10.27 10.10 5.10
CA VAL A 148 10.92 9.39 3.99
C VAL A 148 12.40 9.26 4.26
N LYS A 149 13.01 8.19 3.76
CA LYS A 149 14.43 7.89 3.92
C LYS A 149 15.18 8.24 2.64
N ILE A 150 16.36 8.85 2.75
CA ILE A 150 17.25 9.06 1.61
C ILE A 150 17.86 7.72 1.21
N ASN A 151 17.55 7.25 0.01
CA ASN A 151 18.06 5.98 -0.51
C ASN A 151 19.30 6.19 -1.39
N LYS A 152 19.31 7.24 -2.21
CA LYS A 152 20.42 7.58 -3.11
C LYS A 152 20.53 9.08 -3.28
N ILE A 153 21.76 9.56 -3.41
CA ILE A 153 22.09 10.95 -3.70
C ILE A 153 22.85 10.98 -5.02
N GLU A 154 22.44 11.88 -5.93
CA GLU A 154 23.11 12.22 -7.17
C GLU A 154 23.19 13.75 -7.29
N PRO A 155 24.13 14.32 -8.07
CA PRO A 155 24.32 15.78 -8.16
C PRO A 155 23.06 16.57 -8.50
N SER A 156 22.16 16.00 -9.31
CA SER A 156 20.92 16.63 -9.77
C SER A 156 19.65 16.06 -9.14
N LYS A 157 19.74 15.03 -8.29
CA LYS A 157 18.56 14.34 -7.76
C LYS A 157 18.83 13.66 -6.42
N ILE A 158 17.86 13.76 -5.52
CA ILE A 158 17.80 12.96 -4.31
C ILE A 158 16.69 11.93 -4.49
N TYR A 159 17.02 10.65 -4.31
CA TYR A 159 16.05 9.56 -4.34
C TYR A 159 15.60 9.27 -2.93
N LEU A 160 14.32 9.55 -2.68
CA LEU A 160 13.68 9.28 -1.40
C LEU A 160 12.86 8.02 -1.52
N ASN A 161 12.78 7.29 -0.41
CA ASN A 161 12.00 6.07 -0.34
C ASN A 161 11.10 6.09 0.89
N PHE A 162 9.84 5.74 0.68
CA PHE A 162 8.88 5.51 1.75
C PHE A 162 8.67 4.00 1.93
N PHE A 163 9.08 3.47 3.08
CA PHE A 163 9.03 2.04 3.45
C PHE A 163 9.67 1.06 2.44
N HIS A 164 10.63 1.50 1.63
CA HIS A 164 11.23 0.70 0.56
C HIS A 164 10.27 0.29 -0.57
N ILE A 165 9.05 0.84 -0.60
CA ILE A 165 7.97 0.42 -1.50
C ILE A 165 7.52 1.53 -2.46
N ILE A 166 7.74 2.79 -2.10
CA ILE A 166 7.24 3.94 -2.84
C ILE A 166 8.37 4.95 -3.02
N GLU A 167 8.66 5.29 -4.27
CA GLU A 167 9.61 6.36 -4.61
C GLU A 167 8.98 7.70 -4.24
N ALA A 168 9.75 8.57 -3.59
CA ALA A 168 9.39 9.96 -3.38
C ALA A 168 10.43 10.86 -4.06
N THR A 169 9.94 11.92 -4.70
CA THR A 169 10.74 12.90 -5.40
C THR A 169 10.33 14.31 -5.03
N TYR A 170 11.29 15.23 -5.15
CA TYR A 170 11.04 16.66 -4.94
C TYR A 170 10.30 17.28 -6.13
N PHE A 171 9.65 18.39 -5.89
CA PHE A 171 9.41 19.39 -6.93
C PHE A 171 10.76 19.89 -7.46
N GLU A 172 10.98 19.87 -8.77
CA GLU A 172 12.26 20.26 -9.38
C GLU A 172 12.75 21.63 -8.92
N GLU A 173 11.82 22.58 -8.76
CA GLU A 173 12.12 23.94 -8.28
C GLU A 173 12.74 23.98 -6.88
N MET A 174 12.57 22.94 -6.07
CA MET A 174 13.16 22.88 -4.73
C MET A 174 14.65 22.54 -4.76
N LEU A 175 15.13 21.86 -5.81
CA LEU A 175 16.54 21.44 -5.91
C LEU A 175 17.51 22.62 -5.95
N LYS A 176 17.07 23.80 -6.42
CA LYS A 176 17.87 25.04 -6.44
C LYS A 176 18.32 25.51 -5.05
N TYR A 177 17.63 25.06 -3.99
CA TYR A 177 17.97 25.39 -2.60
C TYR A 177 18.97 24.40 -1.97
N PHE A 178 19.33 23.34 -2.69
CA PHE A 178 20.29 22.34 -2.22
C PHE A 178 21.63 22.52 -2.93
N ARG A 179 22.72 22.37 -2.17
CA ARG A 179 24.08 22.32 -2.70
C ARG A 179 24.64 20.92 -2.53
N TYR A 180 25.05 20.30 -3.62
CA TYR A 180 25.68 18.99 -3.59
C TYR A 180 27.17 19.11 -3.23
N ASP A 181 27.62 18.29 -2.30
CA ASP A 181 29.04 18.19 -1.91
C ASP A 181 29.62 16.88 -2.50
N HIS A 182 30.41 17.02 -3.56
CA HIS A 182 31.04 15.90 -4.26
C HIS A 182 32.00 15.09 -3.38
N LYS A 183 32.62 15.69 -2.36
CA LYS A 183 33.60 15.00 -1.52
C LYS A 183 32.93 14.04 -0.54
N SER A 184 31.77 14.43 -0.04
CA SER A 184 31.03 13.67 0.98
C SER A 184 29.80 12.94 0.42
N ASN A 185 29.43 13.15 -0.85
CA ASN A 185 28.21 12.65 -1.47
C ASN A 185 26.95 13.01 -0.63
N THR A 186 26.89 14.27 -0.21
CA THR A 186 25.80 14.81 0.62
C THR A 186 25.16 16.02 -0.03
N PHE A 187 23.93 16.35 0.39
CA PHE A 187 23.30 17.62 0.08
C PHE A 187 23.29 18.53 1.30
N ARG A 188 23.46 19.83 1.07
CA ARG A 188 23.33 20.86 2.11
C ARG A 188 22.22 21.85 1.76
N ARG A 189 21.37 22.15 2.74
CA ARG A 189 20.35 23.22 2.69
C ARG A 189 20.24 23.84 4.07
N ASP A 190 20.25 25.17 4.15
CA ASP A 190 20.04 25.93 5.39
C ASP A 190 20.89 25.42 6.59
N ASN A 191 22.19 25.19 6.34
CA ASN A 191 23.18 24.62 7.30
C ASN A 191 22.90 23.17 7.77
N LYS A 192 21.87 22.51 7.24
CA LYS A 192 21.62 21.09 7.47
C LYS A 192 22.26 20.25 6.38
N ILE A 193 22.91 19.16 6.79
CA ILE A 193 23.50 18.15 5.90
C ILE A 193 22.49 17.00 5.79
N TYR A 194 22.33 16.51 4.56
CA TYR A 194 21.46 15.39 4.20
C TYR A 194 22.31 14.32 3.53
N SER A 195 22.35 13.14 4.14
CA SER A 195 23.17 12.00 3.75
C SER A 195 22.30 10.78 3.46
N ILE A 196 22.89 9.77 2.82
CA ILE A 196 22.24 8.47 2.62
C ILE A 196 21.78 7.92 3.98
N ASN A 197 20.59 7.31 4.01
CA ASN A 197 19.88 6.79 5.18
C ASN A 197 19.26 7.83 6.13
N ASP A 198 19.46 9.14 5.92
CA ASP A 198 18.78 10.14 6.73
C ASP A 198 17.27 10.09 6.53
N VAL A 199 16.53 10.31 7.61
CA VAL A 199 15.06 10.39 7.63
C VAL A 199 14.63 11.85 7.65
N MET A 200 13.70 12.19 6.76
CA MET A 200 13.20 13.55 6.60
C MET A 200 11.68 13.60 6.66
N ASN A 201 11.15 14.70 7.19
CA ASN A 201 9.74 15.02 7.03
C ASN A 201 9.50 15.46 5.59
N PHE A 202 8.44 14.94 4.99
CA PHE A 202 8.05 15.22 3.61
C PHE A 202 6.55 15.47 3.55
N THR A 203 6.15 16.53 2.87
CA THR A 203 4.75 16.86 2.64
C THR A 203 4.38 16.46 1.21
N ILE A 204 3.44 15.53 1.09
CA ILE A 204 2.93 15.07 -0.19
C ILE A 204 2.20 16.23 -0.88
N LYS A 205 2.57 16.55 -2.11
CA LYS A 205 1.83 17.50 -2.96
C LYS A 205 1.01 16.79 -4.01
N ASN A 206 1.52 15.69 -4.57
CA ASN A 206 0.81 14.89 -5.55
C ASN A 206 1.19 13.41 -5.37
N VAL A 207 0.27 12.52 -5.73
CA VAL A 207 0.45 11.07 -5.77
C VAL A 207 0.18 10.61 -7.19
N THR A 208 1.18 10.03 -7.85
CA THR A 208 1.04 9.48 -9.19
C THR A 208 1.16 7.97 -9.17
N SER A 209 0.52 7.29 -10.12
CA SER A 209 0.60 5.85 -10.31
C SER A 209 0.37 5.51 -11.78
N SER A 210 0.73 4.29 -12.19
CA SER A 210 0.29 3.76 -13.48
C SER A 210 -1.24 3.55 -13.50
N ASP A 211 -1.81 3.34 -14.69
CA ASP A 211 -3.24 3.03 -14.88
C ASP A 211 -3.72 1.81 -14.08
N THR A 212 -2.79 0.92 -13.72
CA THR A 212 -3.09 -0.28 -12.91
C THR A 212 -3.03 -0.03 -11.41
N GLY A 213 -2.79 1.21 -10.98
CA GLY A 213 -2.55 1.62 -9.59
C GLY A 213 -1.18 1.23 -9.04
N SER A 214 -0.30 0.65 -9.85
CA SER A 214 1.06 0.27 -9.47
C SER A 214 2.08 1.40 -9.72
N ASN A 215 3.36 1.19 -9.42
CA ASN A 215 4.44 2.16 -9.64
C ASN A 215 4.14 3.54 -9.03
N VAL A 216 3.71 3.53 -7.78
CA VAL A 216 3.29 4.73 -7.06
C VAL A 216 4.50 5.62 -6.81
N LYS A 217 4.35 6.91 -7.08
CA LYS A 217 5.34 7.93 -6.77
C LYS A 217 4.72 9.07 -6.00
N LEU A 218 5.46 9.61 -5.04
CA LEU A 218 5.07 10.78 -4.26
C LEU A 218 5.89 11.98 -4.73
N ILE A 219 5.21 13.05 -5.11
CA ILE A 219 5.84 14.32 -5.46
C ILE A 219 5.54 15.30 -4.35
N GLY A 220 6.55 16.01 -3.85
CA GLY A 220 6.39 16.86 -2.69
C GLY A 220 7.61 17.68 -2.33
N HIS A 221 7.65 18.10 -1.07
CA HIS A 221 8.69 18.98 -0.54
C HIS A 221 8.97 18.67 0.93
N ILE A 222 10.16 19.09 1.40
CA ILE A 222 10.58 19.02 2.80
C ILE A 222 10.47 20.40 3.46
#